data_AF-A0A422P6I4-F1
#
_entry.id   AF-A0A422P6I4-F1
#
_cell.length_a   1.000
_cell.length_b   1.000
_cell.length_c   1.000
_cell.angle_alpha   90.00
_cell.angle_beta   90.00
_cell.angle_gamma   90.00
#
_symmetry.space_group_name_H-M   'P 1'
#
loop_
_entity.id
_entity.type
_entity.pdbx_description
1 polymer ?
#
loop_
_entity_poly.entity_id
_entity_poly.type
_entity_poly.pdbx_seq_one_letter_code
_entity_poly.pdbx_strand_id
1 'polypeptide(L)'
;MPTFREIVTAKNFSYLLQLLGVAGAFGSGSFALFLLMWFPPREITEVRMYIAYVYVILIAVVLPAAEVGTMRHRHLAHFTRFLLSHVGRAFVYVFTGGLLLGNRLGGWVVGVYMISLGVLNVFAACVTGNHGTA
;
A
#
# COMPACT_ATOMS: atom_id res chain seq x y z
N MET A 1 0.13 -4.52 32.57
CA MET A 1 1.39 -3.83 32.22
C MET A 1 1.97 -4.52 31.01
N PRO A 2 1.96 -3.90 29.82
CA PRO A 2 2.54 -4.52 28.63
C PRO A 2 4.03 -4.73 28.85
N THR A 3 4.50 -5.92 28.52
CA THR A 3 5.87 -6.35 28.82
C THR A 3 6.81 -5.66 27.85
N PHE A 4 8.01 -5.23 28.27
CA PHE A 4 9.01 -4.58 27.39
C PHE A 4 9.26 -5.35 26.08
N ARG A 5 9.11 -6.68 26.13
CA ARG A 5 9.16 -7.58 24.97
C ARG A 5 8.07 -7.26 23.93
N GLU A 6 6.83 -7.04 24.35
CA GLU A 6 5.70 -6.71 23.46
C GLU A 6 5.92 -5.35 22.77
N ILE A 7 6.51 -4.38 23.46
CA ILE A 7 6.81 -3.06 22.89
C ILE A 7 7.91 -3.16 21.83
N VAL A 8 8.96 -3.94 22.09
CA VAL A 8 10.05 -4.17 21.12
C VAL A 8 9.55 -4.98 19.92
N THR A 9 8.70 -5.99 20.13
CA THR A 9 8.11 -6.77 19.04
C THR A 9 7.15 -5.94 18.19
N ALA A 10 6.31 -5.09 18.80
CA ALA A 10 5.40 -4.20 18.07
C ALA A 10 6.13 -3.16 17.21
N LYS A 11 7.22 -2.58 17.73
CA LYS A 11 8.04 -1.62 16.99
C LYS A 11 8.74 -2.27 15.79
N ASN A 12 9.31 -3.47 15.98
CA ASN A 12 9.94 -4.23 14.91
C ASN A 12 8.92 -4.68 13.86
N PHE A 13 7.71 -5.07 14.27
CA PHE A 13 6.63 -5.46 13.38
C PHE A 13 6.15 -4.30 12.50
N SER A 14 6.01 -3.10 13.07
CA SER A 14 5.66 -1.90 12.31
C SER A 14 6.74 -1.53 11.27
N TYR A 15 8.02 -1.65 11.64
CA TYR A 15 9.13 -1.41 10.71
C TYR A 15 9.13 -2.43 9.57
N LEU A 16 8.86 -3.70 9.86
CA LEU A 16 8.79 -4.76 8.86
C LEU A 16 7.62 -4.51 7.89
N LEU A 17 6.43 -4.17 8.39
CA LEU A 17 5.27 -3.79 7.57
C LEU A 17 5.56 -2.59 6.67
N GLN A 18 6.29 -1.59 7.17
CA GLN A 18 6.69 -0.43 6.39
C GLN A 18 7.66 -0.82 5.25
N LEU A 19 8.65 -1.67 5.53
CA LEU A 19 9.63 -2.12 4.54
C LEU A 19 8.96 -2.98 3.45
N LEU A 20 8.07 -3.90 3.85
CA LEU A 20 7.27 -4.69 2.90
C LEU A 20 6.31 -3.80 2.10
N GLY A 21 5.71 -2.79 2.73
CA GLY A 21 4.85 -1.81 2.05
C GLY A 21 5.57 -1.02 0.97
N VAL A 22 6.81 -0.57 1.25
CA VAL A 22 7.66 0.11 0.27
C VAL A 22 8.08 -0.83 -0.86
N ALA A 23 8.46 -2.08 -0.55
CA ALA A 23 8.79 -3.08 -1.56
C ALA A 23 7.59 -3.41 -2.46
N GLY A 24 6.39 -3.54 -1.88
CA GLY A 24 5.15 -3.70 -2.62
C GLY A 24 4.83 -2.52 -3.52
N ALA A 25 4.93 -1.30 -3.00
CA ALA A 25 4.71 -0.07 -3.77
C ALA A 25 5.67 -0.01 -4.97
N PHE A 26 6.95 -0.33 -4.77
CA PHE A 26 7.92 -0.40 -5.86
C PHE A 26 7.55 -1.48 -6.90
N GLY A 27 7.26 -2.71 -6.47
CA GLY A 27 6.89 -3.80 -7.37
C GLY A 27 5.63 -3.53 -8.18
N SER A 28 4.58 -2.99 -7.54
CA SER A 28 3.33 -2.59 -8.20
C SER A 28 3.51 -1.41 -9.16
N GLY A 29 4.27 -0.39 -8.76
CA GLY A 29 4.58 0.76 -9.61
C GLY A 29 5.40 0.37 -10.84
N SER A 30 6.45 -0.43 -10.67
CA SER A 30 7.27 -0.93 -11.78
C SER A 30 6.47 -1.82 -12.74
N PHE A 31 5.60 -2.69 -12.23
CA PHE A 31 4.75 -3.53 -13.07
C PHE A 31 3.68 -2.72 -13.82
N ALA A 32 3.06 -1.73 -13.17
CA ALA A 32 2.11 -0.83 -13.81
C ALA A 32 2.78 0.02 -14.91
N LEU A 33 4.00 0.53 -14.67
CA LEU A 33 4.81 1.22 -15.67
C LEU A 33 5.14 0.33 -16.87
N PHE A 34 5.55 -0.92 -16.63
CA PHE A 34 5.80 -1.88 -17.69
C PHE A 34 4.56 -2.09 -18.57
N LEU A 35 3.39 -2.26 -17.95
CA LEU A 35 2.14 -2.42 -18.68
C LEU A 35 1.77 -1.16 -19.49
N LEU A 36 1.98 0.02 -18.91
CA LEU A 36 1.70 1.31 -19.54
C LEU A 36 2.67 1.64 -20.70
N MET A 37 3.88 1.09 -20.71
CA MET A 37 4.85 1.37 -21.78
C MET A 37 4.70 0.42 -22.96
N TRP A 38 4.38 -0.85 -22.71
CA TRP A 38 4.40 -1.89 -23.76
C TRP A 38 3.05 -2.26 -24.36
N PHE A 39 1.92 -1.88 -23.75
CA PHE A 39 0.59 -2.32 -24.21
C PHE A 39 -0.37 -1.15 -24.48
N PRO A 40 -0.22 -0.39 -25.58
CA PRO A 40 -1.09 0.75 -25.87
C PRO A 40 -2.56 0.34 -26.05
N PRO A 41 -3.53 1.14 -25.56
CA PRO A 41 -4.94 0.80 -25.62
C PRO A 41 -5.47 0.95 -27.05
N ARG A 42 -6.13 -0.09 -27.55
CA ARG A 42 -6.85 -0.11 -28.84
C ARG A 42 -8.36 0.05 -28.66
N GLU A 43 -8.88 -0.27 -27.47
CA GLU A 43 -10.31 -0.19 -27.14
C GLU A 43 -10.62 0.73 -25.95
N ILE A 44 -11.86 1.23 -25.87
CA ILE A 44 -12.32 2.13 -24.80
C ILE A 44 -12.22 1.47 -23.41
N THR A 45 -12.42 0.16 -23.32
CA THR A 45 -12.28 -0.61 -22.08
C THR A 45 -10.82 -0.63 -21.60
N GLU A 46 -9.87 -0.68 -22.53
CA GLU A 46 -8.43 -0.67 -22.23
C GLU A 46 -7.96 0.72 -21.76
N VAL A 47 -8.60 1.80 -22.26
CA VAL A 47 -8.35 3.16 -21.76
C VAL A 47 -8.67 3.29 -20.27
N ARG A 48 -9.74 2.64 -19.79
CA ARG A 48 -10.10 2.63 -18.36
C ARG A 48 -9.03 1.96 -17.52
N MET A 49 -8.50 0.82 -17.97
CA MET A 49 -7.37 0.16 -17.29
C MET A 49 -6.10 1.02 -17.33
N TYR A 50 -5.85 1.71 -18.43
CA TYR A 50 -4.73 2.65 -18.55
C TYR A 50 -4.76 3.74 -17.49
N ILE A 51 -5.93 4.36 -17.32
CA ILE A 51 -6.15 5.38 -16.28
C ILE A 51 -5.92 4.77 -14.90
N ALA A 52 -6.41 3.55 -14.65
CA ALA A 52 -6.16 2.85 -13.40
C ALA A 52 -4.66 2.63 -13.14
N TYR A 53 -3.87 2.26 -14.15
CA TYR A 53 -2.42 2.12 -13.99
C TYR A 53 -1.71 3.44 -13.67
N VAL A 54 -2.15 4.56 -14.25
CA VAL A 54 -1.63 5.88 -13.88
C VAL A 54 -1.89 6.16 -12.39
N TYR A 55 -3.08 5.86 -11.88
CA TYR A 55 -3.37 5.98 -10.46
C TYR A 55 -2.50 5.08 -9.59
N VAL A 56 -2.28 3.82 -10.00
CA VAL A 56 -1.40 2.88 -9.29
C VAL A 56 0.04 3.41 -9.24
N ILE A 57 0.55 3.98 -10.33
CA ILE A 57 1.90 4.58 -10.37
C ILE A 57 1.99 5.77 -9.41
N LEU A 58 0.99 6.66 -9.41
CA LEU A 58 0.95 7.80 -8.49
C LEU A 58 0.92 7.32 -7.02
N ILE A 59 0.06 6.34 -6.72
CA ILE A 59 -0.05 5.74 -5.38
C ILE A 59 1.27 5.07 -4.96
N ALA A 60 1.94 4.36 -5.89
CA ALA A 60 3.23 3.70 -5.67
C ALA A 60 4.37 4.68 -5.34
N VAL A 61 4.29 5.94 -5.79
CA VAL A 61 5.25 7.00 -5.42
C VAL A 61 4.84 7.68 -4.12
N VAL A 62 3.54 7.93 -3.94
CA VAL A 62 2.98 8.62 -2.77
C VAL A 62 3.16 7.81 -1.49
N LEU A 63 2.98 6.48 -1.53
CA LEU A 63 3.12 5.60 -0.37
C LEU A 63 4.52 5.66 0.26
N PRO A 64 5.62 5.37 -0.47
CA PRO A 64 6.97 5.48 0.08
C PRO A 64 7.30 6.90 0.54
N ALA A 65 6.85 7.93 -0.19
CA ALA A 65 7.05 9.32 0.22
C ALA A 65 6.33 9.67 1.53
N ALA A 66 5.13 9.12 1.76
CA ALA A 66 4.42 9.22 3.03
C ALA A 66 5.17 8.47 4.15
N GLU A 67 5.66 7.26 3.88
CA GLU A 67 6.42 6.43 4.83
C GLU A 67 7.75 7.05 5.26
N VAL A 68 8.47 7.68 4.33
CA VAL A 68 9.76 8.36 4.60
C VAL A 68 9.54 9.74 5.25
N GLY A 69 8.30 10.21 5.34
CA GLY A 69 7.96 11.46 6.00
C GLY A 69 8.37 12.70 5.22
N THR A 70 8.50 12.60 3.89
CA THR A 70 8.86 13.72 3.00
C THR A 70 7.68 14.67 2.74
N MET A 71 6.45 14.21 2.99
CA MET A 71 5.21 15.01 2.83
C MET A 71 4.86 15.82 4.09
N ARG A 72 5.70 16.80 4.45
CA ARG A 72 5.50 17.67 5.64
C ARG A 72 4.60 18.89 5.39
N HIS A 73 4.13 19.09 4.18
CA HIS A 73 3.34 20.28 3.85
C HIS A 73 1.95 20.25 4.51
N ARG A 74 1.48 21.39 5.03
CA ARG A 74 0.26 21.52 5.84
C ARG A 74 -1.03 21.00 5.15
N HIS A 75 -1.11 21.16 3.82
CA HIS A 75 -2.22 20.63 3.01
C HIS A 75 -2.15 19.12 2.78
N LEU A 76 -0.94 18.55 2.72
CA LEU A 76 -0.74 17.11 2.54
C LEU A 76 -0.88 16.36 3.88
N ALA A 77 -0.59 17.02 5.01
CA ALA A 77 -0.55 16.40 6.33
C ALA A 77 -1.81 15.61 6.73
N HIS A 78 -3.00 16.02 6.30
CA HIS A 78 -4.22 15.28 6.59
C HIS A 78 -4.29 13.97 5.80
N PHE A 79 -3.92 14.03 4.53
CA PHE A 79 -3.83 12.87 3.64
C PHE A 79 -2.69 11.92 4.06
N THR A 80 -1.53 12.46 4.43
CA THR A 80 -0.40 11.67 4.95
C THR A 80 -0.79 10.97 6.25
N ARG A 81 -1.56 11.61 7.15
CA ARG A 81 -2.05 10.96 8.38
C ARG A 81 -2.99 9.79 8.09
N PHE A 82 -3.88 9.92 7.10
CA PHE A 82 -4.71 8.82 6.67
C PHE A 82 -3.86 7.67 6.10
N LEU A 83 -2.93 7.97 5.19
CA LEU A 83 -2.00 7.00 4.61
C LEU A 83 -1.05 6.34 5.61
N LEU A 84 -0.70 7.02 6.71
CA LEU A 84 0.14 6.47 7.77
C LEU A 84 -0.65 5.64 8.78
N SER A 85 -1.98 5.76 8.82
CA SER A 85 -2.83 4.94 9.68
C SER A 85 -2.86 3.49 9.19
N HIS A 86 -2.86 2.52 10.11
CA HIS A 86 -2.95 1.09 9.75
C HIS A 86 -4.16 0.77 8.86
N VAL A 87 -5.30 1.42 9.10
CA VAL A 87 -6.52 1.26 8.31
C VAL A 87 -6.37 1.87 6.92
N GLY A 88 -5.83 3.08 6.80
CA GLY A 88 -5.60 3.72 5.51
C GLY A 88 -4.59 2.97 4.65
N ARG A 89 -3.50 2.47 5.25
CA ARG A 89 -2.53 1.57 4.58
C ARG A 89 -3.21 0.33 4.04
N ALA A 90 -3.98 -0.34 4.89
CA ALA A 90 -4.70 -1.55 4.51
C ALA A 90 -5.63 -1.30 3.33
N PHE A 91 -6.40 -0.22 3.37
CA PHE A 91 -7.31 0.17 2.29
C PHE A 91 -6.57 0.41 0.98
N VAL A 92 -5.47 1.17 1.01
CA VAL A 92 -4.70 1.46 -0.20
C VAL A 92 -4.06 0.19 -0.77
N TYR A 93 -3.52 -0.71 0.07
CA TYR A 93 -2.95 -1.97 -0.42
C TYR A 93 -4.01 -2.89 -1.03
N VAL A 94 -5.18 -3.04 -0.39
CA VAL A 94 -6.27 -3.86 -0.94
C VAL A 94 -6.82 -3.26 -2.23
N PHE A 95 -6.99 -1.94 -2.29
CA PHE A 95 -7.44 -1.24 -3.50
C PHE A 95 -6.44 -1.42 -4.64
N THR A 96 -5.15 -1.18 -4.39
CA THR A 96 -4.08 -1.32 -5.38
C THR A 96 -3.98 -2.77 -5.85
N GLY A 97 -4.05 -3.73 -4.94
CA GLY A 97 -4.04 -5.15 -5.26
C GLY A 97 -5.26 -5.56 -6.09
N GLY A 98 -6.45 -5.09 -5.73
CA GLY A 98 -7.69 -5.34 -6.47
C GLY A 98 -7.65 -4.80 -7.91
N LEU A 99 -7.04 -3.63 -8.13
CA LEU A 99 -6.85 -3.07 -9.48
C LEU A 99 -5.87 -3.88 -10.34
N LEU A 100 -4.94 -4.59 -9.71
CA LEU A 100 -3.96 -5.45 -10.39
C LEU A 100 -4.49 -6.86 -10.63
N LEU A 101 -5.48 -7.32 -9.86
CA LEU A 101 -6.17 -8.58 -10.10
C LEU A 101 -6.98 -8.50 -11.40
N GLY A 102 -6.56 -9.29 -12.38
CA GLY A 102 -7.22 -9.37 -13.69
C GLY A 102 -6.28 -9.18 -14.86
N ASN A 103 -5.04 -8.71 -14.64
CA ASN A 103 -4.10 -8.50 -15.74
C ASN A 103 -2.87 -9.43 -15.69
N ARG A 104 -2.84 -10.44 -16.57
CA ARG A 104 -1.76 -11.43 -16.75
C ARG A 104 -1.30 -12.10 -15.44
N LEU A 105 -0.36 -13.06 -15.54
CA LEU A 105 0.19 -13.76 -14.38
C LEU A 105 0.89 -12.80 -13.39
N GLY A 106 1.55 -11.75 -13.91
CA GLY A 106 2.27 -10.77 -13.07
C GLY A 106 1.35 -9.95 -12.16
N GLY A 107 0.17 -9.55 -12.65
CA GLY A 107 -0.79 -8.78 -11.86
C GLY A 107 -1.39 -9.59 -10.71
N TRP A 108 -1.56 -10.91 -10.93
CA TRP A 108 -1.99 -11.82 -9.87
C TRP A 108 -0.98 -11.93 -8.73
N VAL A 109 0.30 -12.11 -9.05
CA VAL A 109 1.36 -12.24 -8.02
C VAL A 109 1.46 -10.96 -7.19
N VAL A 110 1.56 -9.81 -7.86
CA VAL A 110 1.68 -8.51 -7.17
C VAL A 110 0.39 -8.14 -6.43
N GLY A 111 -0.76 -8.48 -7.02
CA GLY A 111 -2.07 -8.19 -6.44
C GLY A 111 -2.35 -8.99 -5.16
N VAL A 112 -2.10 -10.30 -5.17
CA VAL A 112 -2.22 -11.16 -3.98
C VAL A 112 -1.24 -10.70 -2.89
N TYR A 113 -0.02 -10.34 -3.26
CA TYR A 113 0.97 -9.79 -2.34
C TYR A 113 0.44 -8.51 -1.66
N MET A 114 -0.07 -7.56 -2.43
CA MET A 114 -0.65 -6.32 -1.89
C MET A 114 -1.85 -6.58 -0.97
N ILE A 115 -2.76 -7.49 -1.35
CA ILE A 115 -3.91 -7.84 -0.51
C ILE A 115 -3.44 -8.45 0.82
N SER A 116 -2.43 -9.33 0.80
CA SER A 116 -1.88 -9.91 2.03
C SER A 116 -1.28 -8.85 2.97
N LEU A 117 -0.57 -7.85 2.44
CA LEU A 117 -0.12 -6.69 3.22
C LEU A 117 -1.26 -5.86 3.78
N GLY A 118 -2.35 -5.74 3.03
CA GLY A 118 -3.57 -5.08 3.50
C GLY A 118 -4.14 -5.79 4.74
N VAL A 119 -4.30 -7.11 4.64
CA VAL A 119 -4.80 -7.95 5.75
C VAL A 119 -3.88 -7.87 6.96
N LEU A 120 -2.56 -7.94 6.78
CA LEU A 120 -1.59 -7.81 7.87
C LEU A 120 -1.67 -6.45 8.59
N ASN A 121 -1.93 -5.37 7.85
CA ASN A 121 -2.14 -4.04 8.47
C ASN A 121 -3.45 -3.94 9.25
N VAL A 122 -4.52 -4.61 8.81
CA VAL A 122 -5.76 -4.72 9.60
C VAL A 122 -5.51 -5.50 10.89
N PHE A 123 -4.81 -6.62 10.83
CA PHE A 123 -4.41 -7.37 12.03
C PHE A 123 -3.57 -6.51 12.98
N ALA A 124 -2.61 -5.73 12.45
CA ALA A 124 -1.82 -4.80 13.25
C ALA A 124 -2.69 -3.76 13.97
N ALA A 125 -3.71 -3.21 13.28
CA ALA A 125 -4.66 -2.28 13.87
C ALA A 125 -5.48 -2.92 15.01
N CYS A 126 -5.98 -4.14 14.81
CA CYS A 126 -6.77 -4.85 15.82
C CYS A 126 -5.95 -5.18 17.07
N VAL A 127 -4.70 -5.62 16.90
CA VAL A 127 -3.81 -5.95 18.03
C VAL A 127 -3.37 -4.69 18.78
N THR A 128 -3.02 -3.62 18.08
CA THR A 128 -2.52 -2.39 18.69
C THR A 128 -3.64 -1.52 19.29
N GLY A 129 -4.84 -1.55 18.70
CA GLY A 129 -6.02 -0.81 19.18
C GLY A 129 -6.55 -1.30 20.54
N ASN A 130 -6.30 -2.57 20.89
CA ASN A 130 -6.73 -3.15 22.17
C ASN A 130 -5.87 -2.72 23.39
N HIS A 131 -4.84 -1.90 23.20
CA HIS A 131 -4.02 -1.37 24.30
C HIS A 131 -4.32 0.09 24.67
N GLY A 132 -5.35 0.69 24.05
CA GLY A 132 -5.76 2.07 24.32
C GLY A 132 -7.03 2.23 25.18
N THR A 133 -7.65 1.14 25.64
CA THR A 133 -8.85 1.18 26.48
C THR A 133 -8.79 0.15 27.61
N ALA A 134 -7.93 0.41 28.60
CA ALA A 134 -8.04 -0.16 29.95
C ALA A 134 -7.36 0.78 30.95
#